data_AF-A0A455AQH7-F1
#
_entry.id   AF-A0A455AQH7-F1
#
_cell.length_a   1.000
_cell.length_b   1.000
_cell.length_c   1.000
_cell.angle_alpha   90.00
_cell.angle_beta   90.00
_cell.angle_gamma   90.00
#
_symmetry.space_group_name_H-M   'P 1'
#
loop_
_entity.id
_entity.type
_entity.pdbx_description
1 polymer ?
#
loop_
_entity_poly.entity_id
_entity_poly.type
_entity_poly.pdbx_seq_one_letter_code
_entity_poly.pdbx_strand_id
1 'polypeptide(L)'
;MDEPAEPGNQAAWDPYEKNISEISQNLSGEYFRYKGILFPVGFYSPESISIAENSEVQDDDIFIITYPKSGTNWMIEILSLILKDGDPSWIRSVPIWKRSPWCEVVMGAFSLPDQPSPRLMSSHLPIQLFTKAFFNSKAKAQTG
;
A
#
# COMPACT_ATOMS: atom_id res chain seq x y z
N MET A 1 -4.46 8.52 -31.39
CA MET A 1 -3.26 9.30 -31.03
C MET A 1 -2.81 8.68 -29.73
N ASP A 2 -1.87 7.74 -29.82
CA ASP A 2 -1.36 7.02 -28.67
C ASP A 2 -0.42 7.96 -27.93
N GLU A 3 -0.89 8.49 -26.82
CA GLU A 3 -0.03 9.16 -25.86
C GLU A 3 0.83 8.05 -25.22
N PRO A 4 2.16 8.11 -25.33
CA PRO A 4 3.01 7.08 -24.74
C PRO A 4 2.81 7.14 -23.22
N ALA A 5 2.61 5.97 -22.60
CA ALA A 5 2.61 5.85 -21.14
C ALA A 5 3.83 6.59 -20.59
N GLU A 6 3.60 7.59 -19.73
CA GLU A 6 4.69 8.34 -19.13
C GLU A 6 5.71 7.37 -18.53
N PRO A 7 7.03 7.64 -18.67
CA PRO A 7 8.06 6.80 -18.10
C PRO A 7 7.92 6.85 -16.58
N GLY A 8 7.16 5.89 -16.04
CA GLY A 8 6.89 5.79 -14.62
C GLY A 8 8.19 5.80 -13.85
N ASN A 9 8.19 6.57 -12.76
CA ASN A 9 9.27 6.93 -11.85
C ASN A 9 10.01 5.71 -11.25
N GLN A 10 10.64 4.88 -12.09
CA GLN A 10 11.34 3.65 -11.71
C GLN A 10 12.46 3.95 -10.69
N ALA A 11 13.13 5.08 -10.86
CA ALA A 11 14.16 5.58 -9.95
C ALA A 11 13.66 5.79 -8.51
N ALA A 12 12.39 6.14 -8.30
CA ALA A 12 11.83 6.28 -6.95
C ALA A 12 11.64 4.93 -6.24
N TRP A 13 11.59 3.83 -6.98
CA TRP A 13 11.40 2.48 -6.45
C TRP A 13 12.69 1.66 -6.35
N ASP A 14 13.79 2.10 -6.94
CA ASP A 14 15.08 1.39 -6.85
C ASP A 14 15.57 1.21 -5.40
N PRO A 15 15.46 2.21 -4.50
CA PRO A 15 15.77 2.01 -3.09
C PRO A 15 14.86 0.98 -2.43
N TYR A 16 13.59 0.93 -2.82
CA TYR A 16 12.60 -0.02 -2.30
C TYR A 16 12.92 -1.46 -2.70
N GLU A 17 13.23 -1.71 -3.98
CA GLU A 17 13.51 -3.06 -4.49
C GLU A 17 14.80 -3.64 -3.89
N LYS A 18 15.83 -2.81 -3.73
CA LYS A 18 17.07 -3.21 -3.05
C LYS A 18 16.80 -3.58 -1.58
N ASN A 19 16.00 -2.76 -0.89
CA ASN A 19 15.68 -3.00 0.52
C ASN A 19 14.80 -4.25 0.73
N ILE A 20 13.81 -4.50 -0.14
CA ILE A 20 13.03 -5.74 -0.11
C ILE A 20 13.94 -6.95 -0.27
N SER A 21 14.89 -6.90 -1.19
CA SER A 21 15.79 -8.02 -1.45
C SER A 21 16.61 -8.34 -0.20
N GLU A 22 17.17 -7.32 0.46
CA GLU A 22 17.90 -7.44 1.72
C GLU A 22 17.02 -7.92 2.88
N ILE A 23 15.79 -7.39 3.01
CA ILE A 23 14.81 -7.82 4.02
C ILE A 23 14.44 -9.29 3.82
N SER A 24 14.16 -9.71 2.58
CA SER A 24 13.70 -11.06 2.28
C SER A 24 14.72 -12.14 2.66
N GLN A 25 16.01 -11.82 2.56
CA GLN A 25 17.11 -12.70 2.95
C GLN A 25 17.26 -12.81 4.48
N ASN A 26 16.71 -11.85 5.23
CA ASN A 26 16.88 -11.72 6.68
C ASN A 26 15.57 -11.87 7.46
N LEU A 27 14.52 -12.47 6.86
CA LEU A 27 13.26 -12.70 7.56
C LEU A 27 13.44 -13.75 8.66
N SER A 28 13.39 -13.32 9.92
CA SER A 28 13.54 -14.21 11.09
C SER A 28 12.30 -15.06 11.39
N GLY A 29 11.13 -14.68 10.84
CA GLY A 29 9.84 -15.30 11.18
C GLY A 29 9.32 -14.91 12.57
N GLU A 30 10.00 -13.98 13.25
CA GLU A 30 9.61 -13.47 14.56
C GLU A 30 8.54 -12.39 14.45
N TYR A 31 7.94 -12.07 15.60
CA TYR A 31 6.92 -11.04 15.72
C TYR A 31 7.32 -10.04 16.81
N PHE A 32 7.04 -8.76 16.57
CA PHE A 32 7.07 -7.73 17.60
C PHE A 32 5.66 -7.28 17.95
N ARG A 33 5.51 -6.63 19.11
CA ARG A 33 4.21 -6.12 19.59
C ARG A 33 4.14 -4.60 19.45
N TYR A 34 3.08 -4.11 18.83
CA TYR A 34 2.75 -2.69 18.74
C TYR A 34 1.34 -2.45 19.26
N LYS A 35 1.18 -1.64 20.32
CA LYS A 35 -0.12 -1.35 20.98
C LYS A 35 -0.97 -2.61 21.24
N GLY A 36 -0.32 -3.70 21.64
CA GLY A 36 -1.00 -4.96 21.95
C GLY A 36 -1.13 -5.95 20.78
N ILE A 37 -0.82 -5.57 19.54
CA ILE A 37 -0.99 -6.39 18.33
C ILE A 37 0.36 -6.91 17.83
N LEU A 38 0.38 -8.13 17.29
CA LEU A 38 1.59 -8.77 16.75
C LEU A 38 1.79 -8.43 15.28
N PHE A 39 3.02 -8.06 14.93
CA PHE A 39 3.44 -7.76 13.57
C PHE A 39 4.71 -8.55 13.21
N PRO A 40 4.81 -9.12 12.00
CA PRO A 40 6.04 -9.79 11.54
C PRO A 40 7.24 -8.85 11.53
N VAL A 41 8.39 -9.30 12.02
CA VAL A 41 9.66 -8.57 11.92
C VAL A 41 10.13 -8.54 10.45
N GLY A 42 10.71 -7.41 10.03
CA GLY A 42 11.30 -7.22 8.70
C GLY A 42 10.47 -6.31 7.81
N PHE A 43 9.21 -6.68 7.52
CA PHE A 43 8.33 -5.86 6.68
C PHE A 43 7.71 -4.66 7.39
N TYR A 44 7.57 -4.75 8.71
CA TYR A 44 6.96 -3.73 9.55
C TYR A 44 7.95 -3.29 10.62
N SER A 45 7.82 -2.05 11.07
CA SER A 45 8.47 -1.54 12.27
C SER A 45 7.49 -0.71 13.10
N PRO A 46 7.75 -0.49 14.40
CA PRO A 46 6.95 0.44 15.20
C PRO A 46 6.81 1.82 14.55
N GLU A 47 7.87 2.29 13.89
CA GLU A 47 7.91 3.57 13.18
C GLU A 47 7.03 3.55 11.94
N SER A 48 7.07 2.48 11.12
CA SER A 48 6.26 2.38 9.91
C SER A 48 4.76 2.32 10.21
N ILE A 49 4.37 1.58 11.26
CA ILE A 49 2.99 1.54 11.74
C ILE A 49 2.57 2.91 12.29
N SER A 50 3.46 3.56 13.04
CA SER A 50 3.21 4.92 13.56
C SER A 50 3.08 5.96 12.44
N ILE A 51 3.83 5.83 11.35
CA ILE A 51 3.66 6.68 10.16
C ILE A 51 2.26 6.47 9.61
N ALA A 52 1.88 5.22 9.32
CA ALA A 52 0.58 4.89 8.77
C ALA A 52 -0.60 5.43 9.60
N GLU A 53 -0.51 5.38 10.93
CA GLU A 53 -1.53 5.94 11.83
C GLU A 53 -1.72 7.46 11.69
N ASN A 54 -0.65 8.19 11.37
CA ASN A 54 -0.61 9.65 11.47
C ASN A 54 -0.39 10.34 10.12
N SER A 55 -0.42 9.60 9.01
CA SER A 55 -0.31 10.16 7.67
C SER A 55 -1.57 10.88 7.21
N GLU A 56 -1.37 11.84 6.30
CA GLU A 56 -2.43 12.60 5.64
C GLU A 56 -3.20 11.72 4.64
N VAL A 57 -4.51 12.00 4.54
CA VAL A 57 -5.44 11.31 3.63
C VAL A 57 -6.06 12.35 2.69
N GLN A 58 -6.09 12.04 1.40
CA GLN A 58 -6.76 12.85 0.38
C GLN A 58 -8.20 12.39 0.20
N ASP A 59 -9.10 13.32 -0.15
CA ASP A 59 -10.54 13.04 -0.30
C ASP A 59 -10.86 12.00 -1.39
N ASP A 60 -9.96 11.79 -2.34
CA ASP A 60 -10.09 10.82 -3.44
C ASP A 60 -9.23 9.57 -3.26
N ASP A 61 -8.60 9.39 -2.10
CA ASP A 61 -7.91 8.15 -1.77
C ASP A 61 -8.88 6.95 -1.73
N ILE A 62 -8.36 5.80 -2.13
CA ILE A 62 -9.05 4.52 -2.11
C ILE A 62 -8.22 3.53 -1.28
N PHE A 63 -8.79 3.06 -0.18
CA PHE A 63 -8.18 2.07 0.69
C PHE A 63 -8.83 0.70 0.51
N ILE A 64 -8.01 -0.34 0.37
CA ILE A 64 -8.41 -1.73 0.50
C ILE A 64 -8.00 -2.18 1.91
N ILE A 65 -8.98 -2.42 2.78
CA ILE A 65 -8.74 -2.80 4.17
C ILE A 65 -9.30 -4.19 4.39
N THR A 66 -8.44 -5.16 4.68
CA THR A 66 -8.86 -6.55 4.87
C THR A 66 -8.09 -7.20 6.01
N TYR A 67 -8.61 -8.32 6.52
CA TYR A 67 -7.77 -9.22 7.31
C TYR A 67 -6.82 -10.00 6.37
N PRO A 68 -5.57 -10.31 6.79
CA PRO A 68 -4.66 -11.11 5.99
C PRO A 68 -5.32 -12.37 5.43
N LYS A 69 -5.08 -12.62 4.14
CA LYS A 69 -5.61 -13.77 3.37
C LYS A 69 -7.10 -13.73 3.00
N SER A 70 -7.83 -12.65 3.30
CA SER A 70 -9.24 -12.48 2.90
C SER A 70 -9.46 -12.03 1.44
N GLY A 71 -8.51 -12.31 0.54
CA GLY A 71 -8.66 -11.97 -0.88
C GLY A 71 -8.23 -10.55 -1.29
N THR A 72 -7.31 -9.91 -0.56
CA THR A 72 -6.79 -8.56 -0.90
C THR A 72 -6.31 -8.47 -2.35
N ASN A 73 -5.57 -9.47 -2.84
CA ASN A 73 -5.07 -9.49 -4.22
C ASN A 73 -6.21 -9.42 -5.24
N TRP A 74 -7.33 -10.10 -5.01
CA TRP A 74 -8.48 -10.02 -5.91
C TRP A 74 -9.06 -8.61 -5.95
N MET A 75 -9.20 -7.98 -4.78
CA MET A 75 -9.69 -6.60 -4.71
C MET A 75 -8.74 -5.60 -5.40
N ILE A 76 -7.42 -5.78 -5.25
CA ILE A 76 -6.43 -4.93 -5.93
C ILE A 76 -6.56 -5.07 -7.45
N GLU A 77 -6.67 -6.28 -7.99
CA GLU A 77 -6.85 -6.48 -9.44
C GLU A 77 -8.14 -5.86 -9.97
N ILE A 78 -9.27 -6.09 -9.29
CA ILE A 78 -10.57 -5.56 -9.69
C ILE A 78 -10.54 -4.02 -9.73
N LEU A 79 -10.06 -3.39 -8.64
CA LEU A 79 -10.00 -1.93 -8.58
C LEU A 79 -8.98 -1.35 -9.57
N SER A 80 -7.86 -2.04 -9.81
CA SER A 80 -6.88 -1.60 -10.81
C SER A 80 -7.48 -1.55 -12.22
N LEU A 81 -8.30 -2.53 -12.58
CA LEU A 81 -9.01 -2.55 -13.87
C LEU A 81 -10.09 -1.47 -13.92
N ILE A 82 -10.86 -1.27 -12.86
CA ILE A 82 -11.89 -0.21 -12.79
C ILE A 82 -11.25 1.17 -12.99
N LEU A 83 -10.11 1.45 -12.33
CA LEU A 83 -9.39 2.71 -12.44
C LEU A 83 -8.80 2.99 -13.83
N LYS A 84 -8.74 1.97 -14.69
CA LYS A 84 -8.23 2.05 -16.07
C LYS A 84 -9.30 1.71 -17.10
N ASP A 85 -10.58 1.85 -16.74
CA ASP A 85 -11.72 1.60 -17.62
C ASP A 85 -11.67 0.21 -18.30
N GLY A 86 -11.12 -0.79 -17.59
CA GLY A 86 -10.93 -2.16 -18.07
C GLY A 86 -9.66 -2.42 -18.87
N ASP A 87 -8.81 -1.42 -19.11
CA ASP A 87 -7.53 -1.61 -19.80
C ASP A 87 -6.54 -2.42 -18.95
N PRO A 88 -6.12 -3.62 -19.40
CA PRO A 88 -5.22 -4.47 -18.65
C PRO A 88 -3.74 -4.05 -18.72
N SER A 89 -3.39 -3.00 -19.48
CA SER A 89 -2.00 -2.59 -19.68
C SER A 89 -1.29 -2.33 -18.36
N TRP A 90 -1.94 -1.65 -17.41
CA TRP A 90 -1.37 -1.34 -16.10
C TRP A 90 -1.14 -2.60 -15.23
N ILE A 91 -2.10 -3.52 -15.19
CA ILE A 91 -1.97 -4.74 -14.37
C ILE A 91 -0.94 -5.73 -14.94
N ARG A 92 -0.67 -5.66 -16.25
CA ARG A 92 0.32 -6.48 -16.95
C ARG A 92 1.73 -5.93 -16.86
N SER A 93 1.88 -4.59 -16.78
CA SER A 93 3.20 -3.95 -16.77
C SER A 93 3.69 -3.59 -15.37
N VAL A 94 2.80 -3.37 -14.40
CA VAL A 94 3.17 -2.91 -13.05
C VAL A 94 2.83 -3.98 -12.00
N PRO A 95 3.79 -4.37 -11.13
CA PRO A 95 3.53 -5.36 -10.10
C PRO A 95 2.49 -4.88 -9.09
N ILE A 96 1.73 -5.84 -8.54
CA ILE A 96 0.56 -5.59 -7.70
C ILE A 96 0.85 -4.68 -6.49
N TRP A 97 2.00 -4.84 -5.85
CA TRP A 97 2.41 -4.05 -4.68
C TRP A 97 2.82 -2.61 -5.02
N LYS A 98 3.14 -2.30 -6.30
CA LYS A 98 3.34 -0.92 -6.76
C LYS A 98 2.02 -0.26 -7.15
N ARG A 99 1.03 -1.05 -7.60
CA ARG A 99 -0.32 -0.56 -7.93
C ARG A 99 -1.14 -0.24 -6.68
N SER A 100 -0.97 -1.04 -5.63
CA SER A 100 -1.57 -0.79 -4.32
C SER A 100 -0.53 -0.99 -3.21
N PRO A 101 0.31 0.01 -2.92
CA PRO A 101 1.29 -0.07 -1.85
C PRO A 101 0.61 -0.18 -0.47
N TRP A 102 1.29 -0.87 0.44
CA TRP A 102 0.80 -1.10 1.80
C TRP A 102 1.03 0.11 2.68
N CYS A 103 0.06 0.52 3.50
CA CYS A 103 0.18 1.68 4.38
C CYS A 103 1.27 1.49 5.45
N GLU A 104 1.30 0.32 6.08
CA GLU A 104 2.03 0.05 7.33
C GLU A 104 3.42 -0.57 7.18
N VAL A 105 3.85 -0.92 5.96
CA VAL A 105 5.18 -1.50 5.73
C VAL A 105 6.27 -0.42 5.79
N VAL A 106 7.51 -0.79 6.10
CA VAL A 106 8.65 0.14 6.30
C VAL A 106 8.81 1.14 5.14
N MET A 107 8.59 0.68 3.92
CA MET A 107 8.56 1.51 2.72
C MET A 107 7.16 1.49 2.11
N GLY A 108 6.20 1.95 2.90
CA GLY A 108 4.78 1.90 2.56
C GLY A 108 4.29 3.05 1.69
N ALA A 109 2.99 3.05 1.44
CA ALA A 109 2.30 4.02 0.60
C ALA A 109 2.63 5.47 0.97
N PHE A 110 2.75 5.76 2.27
CA PHE A 110 3.00 7.11 2.79
C PHE A 110 4.47 7.55 2.74
N SER A 111 5.39 6.64 2.41
CA SER A 111 6.83 6.94 2.25
C SER A 111 7.21 7.22 0.78
N LEU A 112 6.25 7.14 -0.14
CA LEU A 112 6.49 7.27 -1.58
C LEU A 112 6.15 8.68 -2.05
N PRO A 113 7.07 9.38 -2.74
CA PRO A 113 6.79 10.69 -3.31
C PRO A 113 5.85 10.57 -4.52
N ASP A 114 5.07 11.63 -4.75
CA ASP A 114 4.35 11.90 -6.01
C ASP A 114 3.53 10.72 -6.57
N GLN A 115 2.58 10.23 -5.78
CA GLN A 115 1.59 9.26 -6.26
C GLN A 115 0.45 9.98 -6.99
N PRO A 116 0.13 9.61 -8.25
CA PRO A 116 -0.97 10.22 -8.97
C PRO A 116 -2.31 9.86 -8.30
N SER A 117 -3.19 10.86 -8.22
CA SER A 117 -4.55 10.65 -7.73
C SER A 117 -5.46 10.05 -8.81
N PRO A 118 -6.45 9.20 -8.45
CA PRO A 118 -6.72 8.72 -7.10
C PRO A 118 -5.68 7.68 -6.65
N ARG A 119 -5.21 7.79 -5.40
CA ARG A 119 -4.24 6.84 -4.83
C ARG A 119 -4.95 5.57 -4.38
N LEU A 120 -4.52 4.42 -4.89
CA LEU A 120 -5.00 3.11 -4.45
C LEU A 120 -4.01 2.53 -3.43
N MET A 121 -4.43 2.27 -2.20
CA MET A 121 -3.57 1.79 -1.11
C MET A 121 -4.20 0.58 -0.41
N SER A 122 -3.36 -0.26 0.21
CA SER A 122 -3.80 -1.45 0.92
C SER A 122 -3.38 -1.41 2.38
N SER A 123 -4.20 -1.97 3.28
CA SER A 123 -3.84 -2.11 4.69
C SER A 123 -4.47 -3.35 5.34
N HIS A 124 -3.73 -3.92 6.27
CA HIS A 124 -4.18 -4.93 7.22
C HIS A 124 -4.31 -4.39 8.65
N LEU A 125 -4.13 -3.08 8.84
CA LEU A 125 -4.25 -2.48 10.16
C LEU A 125 -5.71 -2.60 10.66
N PRO A 126 -5.90 -3.06 11.90
CA PRO A 126 -7.22 -3.02 12.51
C PRO A 126 -7.63 -1.57 12.77
N ILE A 127 -8.93 -1.32 12.88
CA ILE A 127 -9.51 0.04 12.91
C ILE A 127 -8.86 0.97 13.95
N GLN A 128 -8.47 0.46 15.11
CA GLN A 128 -7.83 1.23 16.18
C GLN A 128 -6.38 1.67 15.87
N LEU A 129 -5.75 1.07 14.87
CA LEU A 129 -4.43 1.45 14.36
C LEU A 129 -4.48 2.03 12.94
N PHE A 130 -5.67 2.14 12.34
CA PHE A 130 -5.77 2.65 10.99
C PHE A 130 -5.51 4.18 10.94
N THR A 131 -5.21 4.70 9.75
CA THR A 131 -4.87 6.11 9.53
C THR A 131 -5.94 7.05 10.07
N LYS A 132 -5.62 7.82 11.11
CA LYS A 132 -6.61 8.61 11.87
C LYS A 132 -7.30 9.68 11.02
N ALA A 133 -6.56 10.27 10.06
CA ALA A 133 -7.09 11.28 9.16
C ALA A 133 -8.24 10.74 8.28
N PHE A 134 -8.29 9.42 8.03
CA PHE A 134 -9.36 8.78 7.26
C PHE A 134 -10.75 9.11 7.81
N PHE A 135 -10.92 9.06 9.14
CA PHE A 135 -12.22 9.25 9.78
C PHE A 135 -12.80 10.66 9.63
N ASN A 136 -11.98 11.63 9.20
CA ASN A 136 -12.39 13.00 8.95
C ASN A 136 -12.32 13.39 7.45
N SER A 137 -12.06 12.42 6.57
CA SER A 137 -11.90 12.62 5.12
C SER A 137 -13.11 12.10 4.33
N LYS A 138 -13.13 12.35 3.01
CA LYS A 138 -14.07 11.71 2.06
C LYS A 138 -13.49 10.51 1.32
N ALA A 139 -12.29 10.08 1.71
CA ALA A 139 -11.66 8.89 1.15
C ALA A 139 -12.57 7.67 1.28
N LYS A 140 -12.43 6.74 0.34
CA LYS A 140 -13.26 5.53 0.30
C LYS A 140 -12.46 4.35 0.83
N ALA A 141 -13.11 3.50 1.61
CA ALA A 141 -12.55 2.23 2.02
C ALA A 141 -13.45 1.09 1.56
N GLN A 142 -12.86 0.09 0.91
CA GLN A 142 -13.47 -1.22 0.76
C GLN A 142 -12.99 -2.10 1.89
N THR A 143 -13.92 -2.53 2.74
CA THR A 143 -13.66 -3.45 3.86
C THR A 143 -14.12 -4.86 3.50
N GLY A 144 -13.28 -5.87 3.74
CA GLY A 144 -13.59 -7.29 3.53
C GLY A 144 -13.75 -8.08 4.81
#